data_AF-A0A847NJA5-F1
#
_entry.id   AF-A0A847NJA5-F1
#
_cell.length_a   1.000
_cell.length_b   1.000
_cell.length_c   1.000
_cell.angle_alpha   90.00
_cell.angle_beta   90.00
_cell.angle_gamma   90.00
#
_symmetry.space_group_name_H-M   'P 1'
#
loop_
_entity.id
_entity.type
_entity.pdbx_description
1 polymer ?
#
loop_
_entity_poly.entity_id
_entity_poly.type
_entity_poly.pdbx_seq_one_letter_code
_entity_poly.pdbx_strand_id
1 'polypeptide(L)'
;MGVAKKGVFNIYNGLIHKFLYKNDINSIHILLNLFDIEDNIKNICPKYISTYHIKKNISRRLKQKNNNHLISLNLGQLIHEDIHRLELYIYLEGYRNGFFNNNWANILEKVAVENTPLEELYRMNHLYHFDTSNKQVRKIREFVDQKLKELESKNKNLHNSIIKYCNNILKGKVLSLNKFLDKQLTIEYNLKSFSIKEDYSLLTLEELNYIYDEIVRVVLKSGLKLYKEAYWYGLNDRVLKRYR
;
A
#
# COMPACT_ATOMS: atom_id res chain seq x y z
N MET A 1 -30.65 -10.48 14.37
CA MET A 1 -29.71 -9.51 13.74
C MET A 1 -28.23 -9.95 13.69
N GLY A 2 -27.82 -11.10 14.23
CA GLY A 2 -26.39 -11.53 14.24
C GLY A 2 -25.90 -12.38 13.05
N VAL A 3 -26.82 -13.03 12.31
CA VAL A 3 -26.45 -13.98 11.23
C VAL A 3 -26.13 -13.27 9.91
N ALA A 4 -26.89 -12.22 9.56
CA ALA A 4 -26.69 -11.45 8.34
C ALA A 4 -25.34 -10.71 8.30
N LYS A 5 -24.91 -10.11 9.42
CA LYS A 5 -23.60 -9.42 9.52
C LYS A 5 -22.40 -10.37 9.37
N LYS A 6 -22.51 -11.62 9.82
CA LYS A 6 -21.47 -12.65 9.63
C LYS A 6 -21.35 -13.09 8.17
N GLY A 7 -22.49 -13.24 7.47
CA GLY A 7 -22.51 -13.58 6.04
C GLY A 7 -21.83 -12.52 5.18
N VAL A 8 -22.16 -11.25 5.41
CA VAL A 8 -21.57 -10.11 4.68
C VAL A 8 -20.06 -10.00 4.93
N PHE A 9 -19.60 -10.09 6.19
CA PHE A 9 -18.16 -10.07 6.51
C PHE A 9 -17.38 -11.20 5.82
N ASN A 10 -17.98 -12.39 5.67
CA ASN A 10 -17.39 -13.49 4.93
C ASN A 10 -17.29 -13.23 3.42
N ILE A 11 -18.24 -12.49 2.84
CA ILE A 11 -18.19 -12.08 1.42
C ILE A 11 -17.02 -11.12 1.19
N TYR A 12 -16.89 -10.08 2.00
CA TYR A 12 -15.77 -9.13 1.93
C TYR A 12 -14.41 -9.83 2.01
N ASN A 13 -14.21 -10.69 3.01
CA ASN A 13 -12.97 -11.45 3.16
C ASN A 13 -12.71 -12.41 2.00
N GLY A 14 -13.77 -13.04 1.47
CA GLY A 14 -13.68 -13.92 0.31
C GLY A 14 -13.23 -13.19 -0.96
N LEU A 15 -13.79 -12.01 -1.23
CA LEU A 15 -13.42 -11.17 -2.36
C LEU A 15 -11.97 -10.66 -2.22
N ILE A 16 -11.60 -10.16 -1.04
CA ILE A 16 -10.23 -9.73 -0.74
C ILE A 16 -9.24 -10.88 -0.95
N HIS A 17 -9.55 -12.08 -0.44
CA HIS A 17 -8.68 -13.24 -0.59
C HIS A 17 -8.51 -13.64 -2.06
N LYS A 18 -9.59 -13.66 -2.84
CA LYS A 18 -9.53 -13.96 -4.29
C LYS A 18 -8.71 -12.91 -5.04
N PHE A 19 -8.91 -11.63 -4.74
CA PHE A 19 -8.16 -10.54 -5.35
C PHE A 19 -6.65 -10.64 -5.05
N LEU A 20 -6.29 -10.79 -3.77
CA LEU A 20 -4.88 -10.84 -3.34
C LEU A 20 -4.18 -12.12 -3.85
N TYR A 21 -4.77 -13.29 -3.62
CA TYR A 21 -4.06 -14.56 -3.79
C TYR A 21 -4.37 -15.30 -5.09
N LYS A 22 -5.48 -14.97 -5.77
CA LYS A 22 -5.88 -15.61 -7.04
C LYS A 22 -5.87 -14.66 -8.24
N ASN A 23 -5.46 -13.41 -8.06
CA ASN A 23 -5.45 -12.38 -9.11
C ASN A 23 -6.82 -12.18 -9.77
N ASP A 24 -7.90 -12.34 -9.01
CA ASP A 24 -9.26 -12.17 -9.51
C ASP A 24 -9.65 -10.68 -9.52
N ILE A 25 -9.53 -10.04 -10.68
CA ILE A 25 -9.84 -8.62 -10.88
C ILE A 25 -11.34 -8.34 -10.70
N ASN A 26 -12.22 -9.29 -11.04
CA ASN A 26 -13.65 -9.11 -10.83
C ASN A 26 -13.98 -8.99 -9.33
N SER A 27 -13.24 -9.71 -8.49
CA SER A 27 -13.41 -9.60 -7.04
C SER A 27 -13.13 -8.19 -6.51
N ILE A 28 -12.18 -7.42 -7.08
CA ILE A 28 -11.97 -6.03 -6.66
C ILE A 28 -13.05 -5.10 -7.21
N HIS A 29 -13.53 -5.29 -8.44
CA HIS A 29 -14.64 -4.49 -8.96
C HIS A 29 -15.92 -4.68 -8.14
N ILE A 30 -16.23 -5.93 -7.77
CA ILE A 30 -17.36 -6.23 -6.89
C ILE A 30 -17.14 -5.58 -5.52
N LEU A 31 -15.93 -5.69 -4.96
CA LEU A 31 -15.60 -5.09 -3.67
C LEU A 31 -15.76 -3.56 -3.67
N LEU A 32 -15.28 -2.88 -4.72
CA LEU A 32 -15.41 -1.43 -4.87
C LEU A 32 -16.87 -1.01 -5.07
N ASN A 33 -17.64 -1.77 -5.84
CA ASN A 33 -19.07 -1.52 -6.01
C ASN A 33 -19.83 -1.69 -4.69
N LEU A 34 -19.48 -2.69 -3.88
CA LEU A 34 -20.06 -2.86 -2.55
C LEU A 34 -19.73 -1.65 -1.65
N PHE A 35 -18.48 -1.15 -1.69
CA PHE A 35 -18.10 0.06 -0.96
C PHE A 35 -18.81 1.33 -1.46
N ASP A 36 -19.06 1.45 -2.75
CA ASP A 36 -19.80 2.59 -3.32
C ASP A 36 -21.29 2.52 -2.93
N ILE A 37 -21.92 1.35 -3.07
CA ILE A 37 -23.35 1.16 -2.78
C ILE A 37 -23.65 1.23 -1.27
N GLU A 38 -22.88 0.52 -0.44
CA GLU A 38 -23.16 0.43 1.00
C GLU A 38 -22.68 1.69 1.76
N ASP A 39 -21.49 2.19 1.40
CA ASP A 39 -20.79 3.19 2.19
C ASP A 39 -20.63 4.55 1.51
N ASN A 40 -20.97 4.67 0.21
CA ASN A 40 -20.81 5.90 -0.60
C ASN A 40 -19.35 6.37 -0.66
N ILE A 41 -18.41 5.42 -0.67
CA ILE A 41 -16.97 5.65 -0.69
C ILE A 41 -16.54 5.96 -2.13
N LYS A 42 -16.45 7.24 -2.48
CA LYS A 42 -16.11 7.68 -3.85
C LYS A 42 -14.62 8.01 -4.07
N ASN A 43 -13.87 8.24 -2.99
CA ASN A 43 -12.52 8.83 -3.05
C ASN A 43 -11.41 7.80 -2.77
N ILE A 44 -11.38 6.68 -3.50
CA ILE A 44 -10.32 5.66 -3.36
C ILE A 44 -9.16 5.98 -4.29
N CYS A 45 -8.10 6.58 -3.74
CA CYS A 45 -6.90 6.97 -4.50
C CYS A 45 -5.60 6.55 -3.78
N PRO A 46 -5.24 5.24 -3.78
CA PRO A 46 -3.93 4.81 -3.32
C PRO A 46 -2.80 5.41 -4.18
N LYS A 47 -1.69 5.80 -3.54
CA LYS A 47 -0.58 6.51 -4.19
C LYS A 47 0.45 5.62 -4.91
N TYR A 48 0.33 4.29 -4.79
CA TYR A 48 1.20 3.29 -5.44
C TYR A 48 2.71 3.63 -5.41
N ILE A 49 3.25 3.88 -4.22
CA ILE A 49 4.60 4.47 -4.03
C ILE A 49 5.67 3.41 -3.73
N SER A 50 5.26 2.21 -3.32
CA SER A 50 6.18 1.18 -2.84
C SER A 50 7.16 0.72 -3.92
N THR A 51 6.68 0.50 -5.15
CA THR A 51 7.50 0.04 -6.27
C THR A 51 8.61 1.04 -6.62
N TYR A 52 8.34 2.35 -6.56
CA TYR A 52 9.35 3.39 -6.75
C TYR A 52 10.44 3.33 -5.68
N HIS A 53 10.06 3.22 -4.41
CA HIS A 53 11.01 3.14 -3.30
C HIS A 53 11.86 1.86 -3.37
N ILE A 54 11.27 0.73 -3.75
CA ILE A 54 11.97 -0.54 -3.95
C ILE A 54 13.02 -0.40 -5.05
N LYS A 55 12.62 0.07 -6.24
CA LYS A 55 13.55 0.28 -7.37
C LYS A 55 14.74 1.16 -6.98
N LYS A 56 14.47 2.24 -6.24
CA LYS A 56 15.47 3.21 -5.77
C LYS A 56 16.40 2.64 -4.70
N ASN A 57 15.91 1.84 -3.76
CA ASN A 57 16.75 1.23 -2.72
C ASN A 57 17.65 0.14 -3.30
N ILE A 58 17.12 -0.67 -4.21
CA ILE A 58 17.84 -1.78 -4.81
C ILE A 58 18.92 -1.28 -5.77
N SER A 59 18.62 -0.30 -6.62
CA SER A 59 19.63 0.29 -7.52
C SER A 59 20.80 0.91 -6.74
N ARG A 60 20.52 1.55 -5.60
CA ARG A 60 21.55 2.10 -4.72
C ARG A 60 22.46 1.03 -4.11
N ARG A 61 21.94 -0.16 -3.82
CA ARG A 61 22.72 -1.23 -3.19
C ARG A 61 23.51 -2.04 -4.20
N LEU A 62 22.93 -2.29 -5.38
CA LEU A 62 23.60 -2.99 -6.47
C LEU A 62 24.53 -2.07 -7.29
N LYS A 63 24.90 -0.88 -6.78
CA LYS A 63 25.78 0.09 -7.46
C LYS A 63 27.07 -0.50 -8.04
N GLN A 64 27.60 -1.55 -7.43
CA GLN A 64 28.84 -2.21 -7.85
C GLN A 64 28.65 -3.23 -8.98
N LYS A 65 27.41 -3.58 -9.35
CA LYS A 65 27.12 -4.44 -10.51
C LYS A 65 26.82 -3.58 -11.74
N ASN A 66 27.47 -3.89 -12.85
CA ASN A 66 27.31 -3.20 -14.13
C ASN A 66 25.84 -3.19 -14.61
N ASN A 67 25.07 -4.25 -14.31
CA ASN A 67 23.69 -4.43 -14.77
C ASN A 67 22.62 -4.08 -13.70
N ASN A 68 22.96 -3.26 -12.70
CA ASN A 68 22.05 -2.93 -11.60
C ASN A 68 20.72 -2.28 -12.03
N HIS A 69 20.73 -1.50 -13.10
CA HIS A 69 19.56 -0.83 -13.64
C HIS A 69 18.60 -1.84 -14.27
N LEU A 70 19.13 -2.82 -15.01
CA LEU A 70 18.36 -3.93 -15.58
C LEU A 70 17.78 -4.81 -14.49
N ILE A 71 18.57 -5.16 -13.47
CA ILE A 71 18.10 -5.94 -12.32
C ILE A 71 16.95 -5.23 -11.61
N SER A 72 17.07 -3.93 -11.36
CA SER A 72 16.02 -3.11 -10.72
C SER A 72 14.76 -2.99 -11.60
N LEU A 73 14.94 -2.86 -12.92
CA LEU A 73 13.84 -2.80 -13.88
C LEU A 73 13.05 -4.12 -13.90
N ASN A 74 13.74 -5.24 -14.11
CA ASN A 74 13.13 -6.57 -14.23
C ASN A 74 12.46 -6.98 -12.92
N LEU A 75 13.10 -6.70 -11.78
CA LEU A 75 12.48 -6.90 -10.48
C LEU A 75 11.21 -6.08 -10.32
N GLY A 76 11.26 -4.79 -10.68
CA GLY A 76 10.10 -3.91 -10.62
C GLY A 76 8.95 -4.44 -11.46
N GLN A 77 9.21 -4.86 -12.70
CA GLN A 77 8.20 -5.46 -13.57
C GLN A 77 7.65 -6.76 -12.98
N LEU A 78 8.50 -7.60 -12.39
CA LEU A 78 8.11 -8.88 -11.84
C LEU A 78 7.14 -8.77 -10.65
N ILE A 79 7.23 -7.70 -9.85
CA ILE A 79 6.49 -7.57 -8.59
C ILE A 79 5.46 -6.42 -8.57
N HIS A 80 5.47 -5.50 -9.54
CA HIS A 80 4.68 -4.26 -9.44
C HIS A 80 3.18 -4.51 -9.25
N GLU A 81 2.57 -5.42 -10.02
CA GLU A 81 1.13 -5.70 -9.91
C GLU A 81 0.78 -6.26 -8.53
N ASP A 82 1.57 -7.20 -8.00
CA ASP A 82 1.31 -7.79 -6.69
C ASP A 82 1.47 -6.76 -5.56
N ILE A 83 2.42 -5.85 -5.69
CA ILE A 83 2.62 -4.75 -4.74
C ILE A 83 1.45 -3.77 -4.82
N HIS A 84 1.01 -3.39 -6.01
CA HIS A 84 -0.12 -2.50 -6.18
C HIS A 84 -1.41 -3.12 -5.62
N ARG A 85 -1.64 -4.42 -5.83
CA ARG A 85 -2.76 -5.15 -5.23
C ARG A 85 -2.71 -5.11 -3.71
N LEU A 86 -1.54 -5.34 -3.12
CA LEU A 86 -1.35 -5.24 -1.68
C LEU A 86 -1.58 -3.81 -1.17
N GLU A 87 -1.04 -2.79 -1.85
CA GLU A 87 -1.24 -1.39 -1.48
C GLU A 87 -2.71 -0.99 -1.54
N LEU A 88 -3.46 -1.41 -2.56
CA LEU A 88 -4.89 -1.16 -2.66
C LEU A 88 -5.64 -1.82 -1.49
N TYR A 89 -5.33 -3.07 -1.16
CA TYR A 89 -5.91 -3.74 0.01
C TYR A 89 -5.66 -2.96 1.31
N ILE A 90 -4.40 -2.57 1.55
CA ILE A 90 -4.01 -1.80 2.74
C ILE A 90 -4.77 -0.47 2.81
N TYR A 91 -4.92 0.20 1.67
CA TYR A 91 -5.66 1.44 1.57
C TYR A 91 -7.14 1.24 1.92
N LEU A 92 -7.79 0.23 1.35
CA LEU A 92 -9.20 -0.07 1.62
C LEU A 92 -9.45 -0.40 3.09
N GLU A 93 -8.59 -1.22 3.70
CA GLU A 93 -8.67 -1.54 5.13
C GLU A 93 -8.48 -0.30 6.00
N GLY A 94 -7.48 0.53 5.70
CA GLY A 94 -7.25 1.80 6.41
C GLY A 94 -8.47 2.70 6.32
N TYR A 95 -8.94 2.94 5.09
CA TYR A 95 -10.12 3.79 4.82
C TYR A 95 -11.34 3.30 5.58
N ARG A 96 -11.68 2.01 5.44
CA ARG A 96 -12.84 1.39 6.08
C ARG A 96 -12.79 1.54 7.60
N ASN A 97 -11.63 1.26 8.21
CA ASN A 97 -11.46 1.39 9.65
C ASN A 97 -11.58 2.85 10.13
N GLY A 98 -11.15 3.82 9.31
CA GLY A 98 -11.35 5.24 9.59
C GLY A 98 -12.82 5.64 9.50
N PHE A 99 -13.48 5.23 8.42
CA PHE A 99 -14.87 5.55 8.12
C PHE A 99 -15.85 5.02 9.17
N PHE A 100 -15.64 3.80 9.66
CA PHE A 100 -16.51 3.22 10.69
C PHE A 100 -16.14 3.64 12.13
N ASN A 101 -15.09 4.44 12.33
CA ASN A 101 -14.70 4.89 13.67
C ASN A 101 -15.51 6.13 14.12
N ASN A 102 -16.70 5.88 14.66
CA ASN A 102 -17.58 6.96 15.12
C ASN A 102 -16.98 7.79 16.26
N ASN A 103 -16.12 7.22 17.11
CA ASN A 103 -15.54 7.95 18.24
C ASN A 103 -14.63 9.08 17.75
N TRP A 104 -13.71 8.76 16.84
CA TRP A 104 -12.86 9.77 16.23
C TRP A 104 -13.65 10.71 15.32
N ALA A 105 -14.69 10.21 14.64
CA ALA A 105 -15.52 11.05 13.78
C ALA A 105 -16.24 12.13 14.59
N ASN A 106 -16.78 11.80 15.77
CA ASN A 106 -17.42 12.77 16.66
C ASN A 106 -16.44 13.85 17.16
N ILE A 107 -15.20 13.47 17.47
CA ILE A 107 -14.16 14.41 17.90
C ILE A 107 -13.80 15.36 16.76
N LEU A 108 -13.64 14.83 15.55
CA LEU A 108 -13.32 15.63 14.37
C LEU A 108 -14.48 16.55 13.97
N GLU A 109 -15.71 16.05 14.03
CA GLU A 109 -16.92 16.81 13.75
C GLU A 109 -17.09 18.01 14.69
N LYS A 110 -16.83 17.82 15.99
CA LYS A 110 -16.88 18.92 16.95
C LYS A 110 -15.98 20.08 16.52
N VAL A 111 -14.74 19.76 16.12
CA VAL A 111 -13.80 20.77 15.61
C VAL A 111 -14.28 21.36 14.28
N ALA A 112 -14.89 20.55 13.41
CA ALA A 112 -15.43 21.04 12.14
C ALA A 112 -16.52 22.09 12.33
N VAL A 113 -17.52 21.80 13.17
CA VAL A 113 -18.66 22.70 13.42
C VAL A 113 -18.22 23.98 14.16
N GLU A 114 -17.20 23.90 15.01
CA GLU A 114 -16.63 25.08 15.69
C GLU A 114 -15.87 26.02 14.73
N ASN A 115 -15.33 25.51 13.63
CA ASN A 115 -14.44 26.27 12.73
C ASN A 115 -15.04 26.54 11.34
N THR A 116 -16.18 25.94 11.00
CA THR A 116 -16.77 26.02 9.67
C THR A 116 -18.28 26.21 9.78
N PRO A 117 -18.87 27.24 9.13
CA PRO A 117 -20.31 27.43 9.09
C PRO A 117 -21.04 26.21 8.54
N LEU A 118 -22.25 25.96 9.05
CA LEU A 118 -23.01 24.78 8.72
C LEU A 118 -23.37 24.74 7.22
N GLU A 119 -23.69 25.89 6.63
CA GLU A 119 -24.02 26.02 5.19
C GLU A 119 -22.84 25.60 4.29
N GLU A 120 -21.61 25.84 4.74
CA GLU A 120 -20.41 25.43 4.02
C GLU A 120 -20.18 23.93 4.14
N LEU A 121 -20.41 23.34 5.32
CA LEU A 121 -20.27 21.90 5.53
C LEU A 121 -21.19 21.08 4.59
N TYR A 122 -22.43 21.53 4.37
CA TYR A 122 -23.36 20.91 3.41
C TYR A 122 -22.87 20.94 1.96
N ARG A 123 -22.00 21.89 1.60
CA ARG A 123 -21.47 22.07 0.23
C ARG A 123 -20.08 21.47 0.04
N MET A 124 -19.39 21.13 1.13
CA MET A 124 -18.00 20.68 1.07
C MET A 124 -17.85 19.29 0.45
N ASN A 125 -16.94 19.20 -0.53
CA ASN A 125 -16.49 17.92 -1.08
C ASN A 125 -15.40 17.26 -0.22
N HIS A 126 -14.58 18.09 0.44
CA HIS A 126 -13.49 17.66 1.31
C HIS A 126 -13.48 18.51 2.57
N LEU A 127 -13.30 17.86 3.73
CA LEU A 127 -13.17 18.53 5.02
C LEU A 127 -11.70 18.88 5.30
N TYR A 128 -10.95 17.98 5.97
CA TYR A 128 -9.53 18.16 6.30
C TYR A 128 -8.63 17.08 5.66
N HIS A 129 -9.04 16.57 4.50
CA HIS A 129 -8.31 15.52 3.77
C HIS A 129 -6.88 15.93 3.44
N PHE A 130 -6.73 17.16 2.93
CA PHE A 130 -5.47 17.70 2.42
C PHE A 130 -4.91 18.81 3.31
N ASP A 131 -5.79 19.67 3.84
CA ASP A 131 -5.40 20.77 4.70
C ASP A 131 -5.57 20.44 6.18
N THR A 132 -4.46 20.49 6.92
CA THR A 132 -4.41 20.38 8.39
C THR A 132 -3.75 21.62 9.00
N SER A 133 -3.91 22.77 8.37
CA SER A 133 -3.44 24.08 8.85
C SER A 133 -3.99 24.39 10.24
N ASN A 134 -5.23 23.99 10.53
CA ASN A 134 -5.84 24.13 11.85
C ASN A 134 -5.09 23.29 12.90
N LYS A 135 -4.60 23.97 13.95
CA LYS A 135 -3.84 23.36 15.05
C LYS A 135 -4.61 22.26 15.79
N GLN A 136 -5.93 22.39 15.96
CA GLN A 136 -6.75 21.37 16.61
C GLN A 136 -6.86 20.11 15.74
N VAL A 137 -7.13 20.28 14.44
CA VAL A 137 -7.19 19.19 13.46
C VAL A 137 -5.86 18.44 13.39
N ARG A 138 -4.74 19.18 13.35
CA ARG A 138 -3.40 18.59 13.36
C ARG A 138 -3.14 17.74 14.60
N LYS A 139 -3.51 18.24 15.79
CA LYS A 139 -3.38 17.46 17.03
C LYS A 139 -4.22 16.19 17.00
N ILE A 140 -5.47 16.27 16.52
CA ILE A 140 -6.33 15.07 16.36
C ILE A 140 -5.64 14.05 15.46
N ARG A 141 -5.15 14.48 14.29
CA ARG A 141 -4.42 13.61 13.37
C ARG A 141 -3.20 12.95 14.01
N GLU A 142 -2.39 13.71 14.75
CA GLU A 142 -1.23 13.18 15.47
C GLU A 142 -1.63 12.14 16.54
N PHE A 143 -2.72 12.38 17.29
CA PHE A 143 -3.25 11.43 18.26
C PHE A 143 -3.78 10.14 17.61
N VAL A 144 -4.52 10.27 16.51
CA VAL A 144 -5.01 9.13 15.72
C VAL A 144 -3.82 8.30 15.23
N ASP A 145 -2.82 8.95 14.62
CA ASP A 145 -1.62 8.28 14.11
C ASP A 145 -0.84 7.55 15.21
N GLN A 146 -0.74 8.14 16.39
CA GLN A 146 -0.10 7.50 17.55
C GLN A 146 -0.90 6.30 18.03
N LYS A 147 -2.23 6.41 18.16
CA LYS A 147 -3.08 5.29 18.56
C LYS A 147 -3.04 4.14 17.57
N LEU A 148 -3.02 4.43 16.27
CA LEU A 148 -2.86 3.41 15.24
C LEU A 148 -1.49 2.72 15.32
N LYS A 149 -0.41 3.46 15.63
CA LYS A 149 0.92 2.85 15.88
C LYS A 149 0.90 1.95 17.11
N GLU A 150 0.28 2.38 18.20
CA GLU A 150 0.17 1.60 19.46
C GLU A 150 -0.65 0.32 19.26
N LEU A 151 -1.74 0.38 18.50
CA LEU A 151 -2.55 -0.79 18.18
C LEU A 151 -1.79 -1.76 17.28
N GLU A 152 -1.10 -1.26 16.27
CA GLU A 152 -0.32 -2.09 15.35
C GLU A 152 0.91 -2.71 16.03
N SER A 153 1.55 -2.03 16.99
CA SER A 153 2.67 -2.61 17.74
C SER A 153 2.23 -3.76 18.66
N LYS A 154 1.01 -3.68 19.20
CA LYS A 154 0.42 -4.72 20.07
C LYS A 154 -0.09 -5.91 19.27
N ASN A 155 -0.91 -5.66 18.24
CA ASN A 155 -1.65 -6.72 17.55
C ASN A 155 -0.89 -7.25 16.32
N LYS A 156 -0.02 -6.43 15.71
CA LYS A 156 0.73 -6.75 14.49
C LYS A 156 -0.14 -7.26 13.33
N ASN A 157 -1.40 -6.83 13.27
CA ASN A 157 -2.37 -7.37 12.31
C ASN A 157 -1.98 -7.03 10.87
N LEU A 158 -1.68 -5.74 10.61
CA LEU A 158 -1.26 -5.29 9.29
C LEU A 158 0.11 -5.89 8.93
N HIS A 159 1.04 -5.88 9.89
CA HIS A 159 2.37 -6.46 9.76
C HIS A 159 2.32 -7.94 9.36
N ASN A 160 1.56 -8.75 10.09
CA ASN A 160 1.40 -10.18 9.80
C ASN A 160 0.74 -10.41 8.45
N SER A 161 -0.26 -9.59 8.08
CA SER A 161 -0.93 -9.68 6.78
C SER A 161 0.03 -9.39 5.62
N ILE A 162 0.83 -8.33 5.74
CA ILE A 162 1.85 -7.97 4.74
C ILE A 162 2.90 -9.08 4.63
N ILE A 163 3.46 -9.56 5.74
CA ILE A 163 4.46 -10.63 5.74
C ILE A 163 3.90 -11.90 5.10
N LYS A 164 2.68 -12.30 5.47
CA LYS A 164 2.02 -13.48 4.90
C LYS A 164 1.86 -13.35 3.39
N TYR A 165 1.43 -12.19 2.90
CA TYR A 165 1.32 -11.94 1.47
C TYR A 165 2.68 -11.98 0.76
N CYS A 166 3.68 -11.28 1.29
CA CYS A 166 5.02 -11.25 0.73
C CYS A 166 5.64 -12.66 0.66
N ASN A 167 5.48 -13.46 1.71
CA ASN A 167 5.98 -14.84 1.74
C ASN A 167 5.29 -15.72 0.69
N ASN A 168 3.98 -15.60 0.55
CA ASN A 168 3.19 -16.48 -0.34
C ASN A 168 3.32 -16.10 -1.82
N ILE A 169 3.43 -14.80 -2.13
CA ILE A 169 3.36 -14.29 -3.50
C ILE A 169 4.72 -13.77 -3.99
N LEU A 170 5.39 -12.94 -3.19
CA LEU A 170 6.59 -12.23 -3.65
C LEU A 170 7.86 -13.07 -3.51
N LYS A 171 7.98 -13.88 -2.46
CA LYS A 171 9.22 -14.61 -2.16
C LYS A 171 9.68 -15.50 -3.32
N GLY A 172 8.76 -16.31 -3.86
CA GLY A 172 9.06 -17.18 -5.01
C GLY A 172 9.45 -16.39 -6.25
N LYS A 173 8.76 -15.27 -6.51
CA LYS A 173 9.06 -14.37 -7.64
C LYS A 173 10.46 -13.77 -7.50
N VAL A 174 10.78 -13.18 -6.35
CA VAL A 174 12.09 -12.58 -6.08
C VAL A 174 13.21 -13.62 -6.19
N LEU A 175 13.05 -14.81 -5.62
CA LEU A 175 14.06 -15.87 -5.72
C LEU A 175 14.24 -16.39 -7.15
N SER A 176 13.22 -16.24 -8.00
CA SER A 176 13.28 -16.57 -9.42
C SER A 176 13.80 -15.43 -10.31
N LEU A 177 14.21 -14.29 -9.74
CA LEU A 177 14.64 -13.10 -10.50
C LEU A 177 15.74 -13.42 -11.52
N ASN A 178 16.67 -14.30 -11.18
CA ASN A 178 17.74 -14.75 -12.08
C ASN A 178 17.22 -15.37 -13.39
N LYS A 179 16.00 -15.92 -13.42
CA LYS A 179 15.38 -16.45 -14.65
C LYS A 179 14.97 -15.35 -15.64
N PHE A 180 14.82 -14.13 -15.13
CA PHE A 180 14.42 -12.94 -15.89
C PHE A 180 15.60 -11.99 -16.14
N LEU A 181 16.82 -12.36 -15.75
CA LEU A 181 18.03 -11.66 -16.14
C LEU A 181 18.52 -12.31 -17.44
N ASP A 182 18.22 -11.66 -18.57
CA ASP A 182 18.66 -12.14 -19.88
C ASP A 182 20.19 -12.26 -19.92
N LYS A 183 20.66 -13.32 -20.58
CA LYS A 183 22.06 -13.47 -20.95
C LYS A 183 22.37 -12.43 -22.04
N GLN A 184 22.94 -11.30 -21.63
CA GLN A 184 23.44 -10.31 -22.59
C GLN A 184 24.92 -10.56 -22.86
N LEU A 185 25.29 -10.55 -24.16
CA LEU A 185 26.68 -10.51 -24.58
C LEU A 185 27.18 -9.08 -24.41
N THR A 186 28.20 -8.91 -23.57
CA THR A 186 28.90 -7.63 -23.42
C THR A 186 30.19 -7.65 -24.21
N ILE A 187 30.46 -6.55 -24.91
CA ILE A 187 31.74 -6.30 -25.57
C ILE A 187 32.59 -5.49 -24.60
N GLU A 188 33.58 -6.12 -23.99
CA GLU A 188 34.62 -5.39 -23.28
C GLU A 188 35.59 -4.84 -24.32
N TYR A 189 35.54 -3.51 -24.51
CA TYR A 189 36.48 -2.79 -25.35
C TYR A 189 37.58 -2.19 -24.47
N ASN A 190 38.78 -2.75 -24.57
CA ASN A 190 40.00 -2.07 -24.12
C ASN A 190 40.79 -1.65 -25.36
N LEU A 191 41.50 -0.52 -25.29
CA LEU A 191 42.25 0.12 -26.39
C LEU A 191 43.22 -0.80 -27.19
N LYS A 192 43.43 -2.05 -26.76
CA LYS A 192 44.32 -3.04 -27.37
C LYS A 192 43.63 -4.36 -27.77
N SER A 193 42.38 -4.62 -27.39
CA SER A 193 41.68 -5.88 -27.69
C SER A 193 40.17 -5.79 -27.44
N PHE A 194 39.39 -6.47 -28.28
CA PHE A 194 37.97 -6.73 -28.01
C PHE A 194 37.78 -8.17 -27.52
N SER A 195 37.00 -8.35 -26.46
CA SER A 195 36.55 -9.67 -26.02
C SER A 195 35.03 -9.66 -25.85
N ILE A 196 34.37 -10.65 -26.46
CA ILE A 196 32.95 -10.90 -26.25
C ILE A 196 32.86 -11.83 -25.05
N LYS A 197 32.20 -11.38 -23.98
CA LYS A 197 31.92 -12.17 -22.79
C LYS A 197 30.42 -12.22 -22.55
N GLU A 198 29.91 -13.37 -22.13
CA GLU A 198 28.59 -13.43 -21.48
C GLU A 198 28.72 -12.75 -20.10
N ASP A 199 27.95 -11.68 -19.87
CA ASP A 199 27.98 -10.98 -18.59
C ASP A 199 27.19 -11.77 -17.54
N TYR A 200 27.86 -12.70 -16.86
CA TYR A 200 27.26 -13.49 -15.78
C TYR A 200 27.18 -12.69 -14.47
N SER A 201 26.43 -11.59 -14.43
CA SER A 201 26.13 -10.93 -13.15
C SER A 201 24.87 -11.47 -12.48
N LEU A 202 24.68 -12.81 -12.51
CA LEU A 202 23.63 -13.48 -11.75
C LEU A 202 23.71 -13.11 -10.27
N LEU A 203 22.55 -12.99 -9.63
CA LEU A 203 22.47 -12.69 -8.22
C LEU A 203 22.75 -13.96 -7.41
N THR A 204 23.57 -13.85 -6.37
CA THR A 204 23.73 -14.95 -5.42
C THR A 204 22.46 -15.15 -4.60
N LEU A 205 22.31 -16.31 -3.96
CA LEU A 205 21.16 -16.56 -3.08
C LEU A 205 21.10 -15.54 -1.93
N GLU A 206 22.25 -15.12 -1.41
CA GLU A 206 22.34 -14.08 -0.38
C GLU A 206 21.84 -12.73 -0.89
N GLU A 207 22.22 -12.34 -2.11
CA GLU A 207 21.74 -11.11 -2.75
C GLU A 207 20.22 -11.15 -2.99
N LEU A 208 19.68 -12.30 -3.42
CA LEU A 208 18.25 -12.50 -3.63
C LEU A 208 17.45 -12.43 -2.31
N ASN A 209 17.94 -13.08 -1.25
CA ASN A 209 17.34 -13.00 0.08
C ASN A 209 17.36 -11.57 0.62
N TYR A 210 18.47 -10.87 0.44
CA TYR A 210 18.56 -9.46 0.82
C TYR A 210 17.56 -8.58 0.06
N ILE A 211 17.44 -8.77 -1.26
CA ILE A 211 16.44 -8.07 -2.08
C ILE A 211 15.03 -8.32 -1.53
N TYR A 212 14.71 -9.57 -1.21
CA TYR A 212 13.43 -9.94 -0.62
C TYR A 212 13.19 -9.22 0.71
N ASP A 213 14.15 -9.27 1.64
CA ASP A 213 14.02 -8.62 2.95
C ASP A 213 13.85 -7.10 2.83
N GLU A 214 14.56 -6.47 1.89
CA GLU A 214 14.44 -5.04 1.64
C GLU A 214 13.07 -4.69 1.03
N ILE A 215 12.52 -5.52 0.13
CA ILE A 215 11.15 -5.36 -0.37
C ILE A 215 10.16 -5.42 0.79
N VAL A 216 10.24 -6.45 1.63
CA VAL A 216 9.34 -6.62 2.79
C VAL A 216 9.42 -5.41 3.72
N ARG A 217 10.62 -4.93 4.01
CA ARG A 217 10.86 -3.75 4.85
C ARG A 217 10.24 -2.49 4.23
N VAL A 218 10.42 -2.25 2.94
CA VAL A 218 9.85 -1.10 2.25
C VAL A 218 8.33 -1.15 2.29
N VAL A 219 7.74 -2.29 1.93
CA VAL A 219 6.28 -2.50 1.91
C VAL A 219 5.67 -2.35 3.31
N LEU A 220 6.32 -2.84 4.36
CA LEU A 220 5.85 -2.63 5.74
C LEU A 220 5.83 -1.15 6.11
N LYS A 221 6.88 -0.40 5.76
CA LYS A 221 7.00 1.02 6.07
C LYS A 221 6.02 1.87 5.27
N SER A 222 5.93 1.65 3.96
CA SER A 222 5.00 2.36 3.09
C SER A 222 3.55 1.97 3.39
N GLY A 223 3.29 0.69 3.62
CA GLY A 223 1.98 0.14 3.97
C GLY A 223 1.40 0.77 5.23
N LEU A 224 2.16 0.85 6.32
CA LEU A 224 1.68 1.51 7.55
C LEU A 224 1.39 3.00 7.33
N LYS A 225 2.17 3.69 6.49
CA LYS A 225 1.91 5.08 6.15
C LYS A 225 0.64 5.23 5.31
N LEU A 226 0.48 4.37 4.31
CA LEU A 226 -0.68 4.34 3.42
C LEU A 226 -1.96 4.04 4.21
N TYR A 227 -1.91 3.08 5.13
CA TYR A 227 -3.01 2.72 6.01
C TYR A 227 -3.50 3.93 6.82
N LYS A 228 -2.59 4.66 7.46
CA LYS A 228 -2.94 5.84 8.27
C LYS A 228 -3.50 6.98 7.44
N GLU A 229 -2.93 7.20 6.27
CA GLU A 229 -3.44 8.19 5.33
C GLU A 229 -4.86 7.83 4.89
N ALA A 230 -5.10 6.59 4.46
CA ALA A 230 -6.42 6.12 4.08
C ALA A 230 -7.42 6.21 5.25
N TYR A 231 -7.00 5.84 6.46
CA TYR A 231 -7.80 5.98 7.67
C TYR A 231 -8.23 7.43 7.91
N TRP A 232 -7.32 8.39 7.76
CA TRP A 232 -7.65 9.81 7.88
C TRP A 232 -8.69 10.25 6.84
N TYR A 233 -8.60 9.73 5.62
CA TYR A 233 -9.56 10.06 4.56
C TYR A 233 -10.94 9.50 4.89
N GLY A 234 -11.02 8.21 5.23
CA GLY A 234 -12.28 7.59 5.65
C GLY A 234 -12.92 8.31 6.83
N LEU A 235 -12.12 8.76 7.80
CA LEU A 235 -12.60 9.53 8.95
C LEU A 235 -13.26 10.85 8.54
N ASN A 236 -12.65 11.60 7.62
CA ASN A 236 -13.19 12.86 7.13
C ASN A 236 -14.47 12.66 6.32
N ASP A 237 -14.47 11.67 5.43
CA ASP A 237 -15.66 11.32 4.64
C ASP A 237 -16.82 10.85 5.53
N ARG A 238 -16.53 10.16 6.65
CA ARG A 238 -17.55 9.82 7.65
C ARG A 238 -18.22 11.04 8.26
N VAL A 239 -17.45 12.10 8.54
CA VAL A 239 -18.00 13.36 9.06
C VAL A 239 -18.87 14.01 7.98
N LEU A 240 -18.36 14.19 6.76
CA LEU A 240 -19.11 14.80 5.66
C LEU A 240 -20.41 14.05 5.32
N LYS A 241 -20.42 12.71 5.43
CA LYS A 241 -21.61 11.89 5.20
C LYS A 241 -22.77 12.22 6.17
N ARG A 242 -22.53 12.89 7.29
CA ARG A 242 -23.60 13.33 8.21
C ARG A 242 -24.33 14.58 7.73
N TYR A 243 -23.75 15.28 6.75
CA TYR A 243 -24.25 16.52 6.18
C TYR A 243 -24.65 16.35 4.70
N ARG A 244 -24.87 15.11 4.24
CA ARG A 244 -25.32 14.77 2.88
C ARG A 244 -26.46 13.77 2.96
#